data_AF-A0ABD0TJX1-F1
#
_entry.id   AF-A0ABD0TJX1-F1
#
_cell.length_a   1.000
_cell.length_b   1.000
_cell.length_c   1.000
_cell.angle_alpha   90.00
_cell.angle_beta   90.00
_cell.angle_gamma   90.00
#
_symmetry.space_group_name_H-M   'P 1'
#
loop_
_entity.id
_entity.type
_entity.pdbx_description
1 polymer ?
#
loop_
_entity_poly.entity_id
_entity_poly.type
_entity_poly.pdbx_seq_one_letter_code
_entity_poly.pdbx_strand_id
1 'polypeptide(L)'
;MLSRRDKLLIQPWEDRRFKDHRSKVRSALPAIDDRAPPTRPHVALKLKKCQRELDRKNKIQSDNFSLLQRLNAIMKVNRLDNHWPKPLPNFQQKVGLFYDAVSLHSRVTARSAPDDSSHSSYHNVKCYACELKKRNYEFKMLGSGSPQESLPSIF
;
A
#
# COMPACT_ATOMS: atom_id res chain seq x y z
N MET A 1 43.65 -73.52 21.01
CA MET A 1 43.86 -72.66 22.19
C MET A 1 45.25 -72.04 22.08
N LEU A 2 45.40 -70.73 22.27
CA LEU A 2 46.71 -70.05 22.21
C LEU A 2 47.69 -70.67 23.21
N SER A 3 48.95 -70.83 22.78
CA SER A 3 50.02 -71.38 23.61
C SER A 3 50.26 -70.51 24.84
N ARG A 4 50.74 -71.10 25.94
CA ARG A 4 51.12 -70.36 27.15
C ARG A 4 52.16 -69.28 26.84
N ARG A 5 53.02 -69.52 25.85
CA ARG A 5 54.01 -68.55 25.35
C ARG A 5 53.32 -67.36 24.69
N ASP A 6 52.32 -67.59 23.85
CA ASP A 6 51.60 -66.55 23.13
C ASP A 6 50.79 -65.67 24.08
N LYS A 7 50.16 -66.26 25.11
CA LYS A 7 49.42 -65.52 26.14
C LYS A 7 50.30 -64.58 26.95
N LEU A 8 51.58 -64.92 27.16
CA LEU A 8 52.49 -64.13 27.99
C LEU A 8 53.30 -63.12 27.17
N LEU A 9 53.69 -63.47 25.93
CA LEU A 9 54.60 -62.65 25.13
C LEU A 9 53.90 -61.85 24.03
N ILE A 10 52.77 -62.32 23.51
CA ILE A 10 52.12 -61.73 22.33
C ILE A 10 50.86 -60.96 22.74
N GLN A 11 50.01 -61.61 23.53
CA GLN A 11 48.70 -61.08 23.92
C GLN A 11 48.76 -59.70 24.61
N PRO A 12 49.70 -59.41 25.54
CA PRO A 12 49.78 -58.09 26.18
C PRO A 12 50.12 -56.96 25.19
N TRP A 13 50.91 -57.26 24.16
CA TRP A 13 51.26 -56.29 23.12
C TRP A 13 50.10 -56.04 22.17
N GLU A 14 49.37 -57.09 21.79
CA GLU A 14 48.15 -56.97 20.99
C GLU A 14 47.08 -56.17 21.72
N ASP A 15 46.85 -56.46 23.01
CA ASP A 15 45.90 -55.74 23.85
C ASP A 15 46.27 -54.27 23.98
N ARG A 16 47.56 -53.95 24.15
CA ARG A 16 48.03 -52.57 24.21
C ARG A 16 47.82 -51.85 22.89
N ARG A 17 48.20 -52.47 21.78
CA ARG A 17 48.04 -51.91 20.43
C ARG A 17 46.56 -51.71 20.08
N PHE A 18 45.69 -52.62 20.51
CA PHE A 18 44.25 -52.51 20.36
C PHE A 18 43.68 -51.35 21.18
N LYS A 19 44.08 -51.22 22.44
CA LYS A 19 43.68 -50.09 23.31
C LYS A 19 44.13 -48.75 22.72
N ASP A 20 45.37 -48.66 22.24
CA ASP A 20 45.92 -47.47 21.61
C ASP A 20 45.18 -47.12 20.32
N HIS A 21 44.91 -48.11 19.47
CA HIS A 21 44.11 -47.92 18.26
C HIS A 21 42.71 -47.41 18.60
N ARG A 22 42.01 -48.03 19.57
CA ARG A 22 40.68 -47.60 19.99
C ARG A 22 40.69 -46.19 20.60
N SER A 23 41.73 -45.83 21.32
CA SER A 23 41.92 -44.46 21.83
C SER A 23 42.03 -43.47 20.67
N LYS A 24 42.89 -43.75 19.67
CA LYS A 24 43.07 -42.91 18.48
C LYS A 24 41.79 -42.76 17.66
N VAL A 25 41.04 -43.85 17.47
CA VAL A 25 39.76 -43.84 16.77
C VAL A 25 38.74 -42.99 17.53
N ARG A 26 38.68 -43.11 18.87
CA ARG A 26 37.75 -42.33 19.69
C ARG A 26 38.10 -40.84 19.71
N SER A 27 39.37 -40.49 19.67
CA SER A 27 39.84 -39.10 19.61
C SER A 27 39.91 -38.53 18.19
N ALA A 28 39.57 -39.31 17.17
CA ALA A 28 39.63 -38.85 15.79
C ALA A 28 38.57 -37.77 15.56
N LEU A 29 39.01 -36.61 15.09
CA LEU A 29 38.15 -35.52 14.64
C LEU A 29 37.86 -35.67 13.14
N PRO A 30 36.75 -35.11 12.64
CA PRO A 30 36.49 -35.09 11.20
C PRO A 30 37.62 -34.36 10.46
N ALA A 31 38.00 -34.89 9.29
CA ALA A 31 39.08 -34.32 8.48
C ALA A 31 38.71 -32.95 7.87
N ILE A 32 37.41 -32.70 7.72
CA ILE A 32 36.84 -31.46 7.18
C ILE A 32 35.89 -30.90 8.24
N ASP A 33 35.98 -29.60 8.49
CA ASP A 33 35.03 -28.92 9.35
C ASP A 33 33.74 -28.64 8.56
N ASP A 34 32.68 -29.38 8.87
CA ASP A 34 31.36 -29.21 8.26
C ASP A 34 30.47 -28.22 9.03
N ARG A 35 31.02 -27.47 10.00
CA ARG A 35 30.25 -26.53 10.81
C ARG A 35 29.81 -25.32 9.99
N ALA A 36 28.59 -24.88 10.27
CA ALA A 36 28.09 -23.63 9.72
C ALA A 36 28.98 -22.46 10.20
N PRO A 37 29.37 -21.54 9.30
CA PRO A 37 30.15 -20.38 9.68
C PRO A 37 29.36 -19.49 10.66
N PRO A 38 30.05 -18.74 11.54
CA PRO A 38 29.40 -17.84 12.48
C PRO A 38 28.53 -16.80 11.77
N THR A 39 27.36 -16.51 12.34
CA THR A 39 26.44 -15.50 11.80
C THR A 39 27.14 -14.15 11.71
N ARG A 40 27.33 -13.67 10.48
CA ARG A 40 27.92 -12.36 10.23
C ARG A 40 26.81 -11.31 10.28
N PRO A 41 26.90 -10.27 11.14
CA PRO A 41 25.83 -9.30 11.31
C PRO A 41 25.52 -8.54 10.02
N HIS A 42 26.51 -8.31 9.15
CA HIS A 42 26.31 -7.66 7.85
C HIS A 42 25.59 -8.54 6.80
N VAL A 43 25.52 -9.86 7.01
CA VAL A 43 24.75 -10.78 6.14
C VAL A 43 23.28 -10.79 6.57
N ALA A 44 23.03 -10.79 7.88
CA ALA A 44 21.68 -10.71 8.44
C ALA A 44 21.06 -9.32 8.23
N LEU A 45 21.85 -8.26 8.40
CA LEU A 45 21.40 -6.88 8.34
C LEU A 45 21.79 -6.23 7.01
N LYS A 46 20.80 -5.94 6.17
CA LYS A 46 20.97 -5.25 4.88
C LYS A 46 21.13 -3.73 5.08
N LEU A 47 22.14 -3.30 5.85
CA LEU A 47 22.30 -1.91 6.30
C LEU A 47 22.31 -0.89 5.15
N LYS A 48 22.98 -1.20 4.03
CA LYS A 48 23.00 -0.34 2.84
C LYS A 48 21.61 -0.16 2.20
N LYS A 49 20.75 -1.19 2.28
CA LYS A 49 19.36 -1.09 1.83
C LYS A 49 18.58 -0.16 2.74
N CYS A 50 18.73 -0.31 4.06
CA CYS A 50 18.06 0.56 5.03
C CYS A 50 18.46 2.02 4.84
N GLN A 51 19.75 2.29 4.66
CA GLN A 51 20.27 3.63 4.36
C GLN A 51 19.65 4.21 3.09
N ARG A 52 19.65 3.45 1.99
CA ARG A 52 19.08 3.92 0.71
C ARG A 52 17.60 4.26 0.81
N GLU A 53 16.82 3.46 1.55
CA GLU A 53 15.40 3.76 1.76
C GLU A 53 15.18 5.01 2.61
N LEU A 54 16.05 5.25 3.60
CA LEU A 54 16.00 6.47 4.41
C LEU A 54 16.32 7.69 3.55
N ASP A 55 17.39 7.64 2.76
CA ASP A 55 17.79 8.72 1.85
C ASP A 55 16.70 9.03 0.83
N ARG A 56 16.07 7.99 0.27
CA ARG A 56 14.93 8.13 -0.66
C ARG A 56 13.75 8.82 0.00
N LYS A 57 13.39 8.43 1.23
CA LYS A 57 12.30 9.05 1.99
C LYS A 57 12.59 10.52 2.29
N ASN A 58 13.81 10.83 2.74
CA ASN A 58 14.23 12.20 3.04
C ASN A 58 14.14 13.09 1.79
N LYS A 59 14.59 12.57 0.64
CA LYS A 59 14.47 13.28 -0.64
C LYS A 59 13.02 13.58 -1.00
N ILE A 60 12.14 12.56 -0.94
CA ILE A 60 10.71 12.74 -1.20
C ILE A 60 10.08 13.78 -0.27
N GLN A 61 10.42 13.75 1.02
CA GLN A 61 9.90 14.72 1.98
C GLN A 61 10.34 16.15 1.67
N SER A 62 11.63 16.35 1.35
CA SER A 62 12.17 17.65 0.93
C SER A 62 11.50 18.16 -0.35
N ASP A 63 11.35 17.29 -1.35
CA ASP A 63 10.72 17.63 -2.63
C ASP A 63 9.25 18.01 -2.44
N ASN A 64 8.51 17.24 -1.62
CA ASN A 64 7.12 17.53 -1.26
C ASN A 64 6.97 18.88 -0.54
N PHE A 65 7.87 19.18 0.39
CA PHE A 65 7.86 20.45 1.11
C PHE A 65 8.09 21.63 0.15
N SER A 66 9.10 21.52 -0.73
CA SER A 66 9.37 22.54 -1.76
C SER A 66 8.18 22.72 -2.72
N LEU A 67 7.55 21.62 -3.15
CA LEU A 67 6.35 21.67 -3.98
C LEU A 67 5.20 22.40 -3.28
N LEU A 68 4.92 22.05 -2.02
CA LEU A 68 3.87 22.69 -1.22
C LEU A 68 4.13 24.19 -1.05
N GLN A 69 5.37 24.59 -0.80
CA GLN A 69 5.74 26.01 -0.68
C GLN A 69 5.48 26.77 -1.99
N ARG A 70 5.84 26.17 -3.13
CA ARG A 70 5.60 26.76 -4.47
C ARG A 70 4.11 26.85 -4.78
N LEU A 71 3.35 25.78 -4.53
CA LEU A 71 1.90 25.77 -4.74
C LEU A 71 1.22 26.82 -3.86
N ASN A 72 1.61 26.95 -2.60
CA ASN A 72 1.08 27.98 -1.70
C ASN A 72 1.34 29.38 -2.24
N ALA A 73 2.55 29.65 -2.76
CA ALA A 73 2.87 30.93 -3.37
C ALA A 73 2.02 31.21 -4.62
N ILE A 74 1.82 30.22 -5.48
CA ILE A 74 0.96 30.35 -6.67
C ILE A 74 -0.49 30.61 -6.26
N MET A 75 -1.03 29.83 -5.32
CA MET A 75 -2.42 29.95 -4.85
C MET A 75 -2.70 31.28 -4.16
N LYS A 76 -1.73 31.85 -3.42
CA LYS A 76 -1.84 33.18 -2.81
C LYS A 76 -1.98 34.29 -3.86
N VAL A 77 -1.43 34.08 -5.05
CA VAL A 77 -1.34 35.09 -6.08
C VAL A 77 -2.34 34.73 -7.18
N ASN A 78 -3.57 35.24 -7.05
CA ASN A 78 -4.61 35.11 -8.08
C ASN A 78 -4.31 36.05 -9.27
N ARG A 79 -3.21 35.79 -9.99
CA ARG A 79 -2.74 36.57 -11.15
C ARG A 79 -3.51 36.26 -12.43
N LEU A 80 -4.31 35.20 -12.43
CA LEU A 80 -5.20 34.87 -13.53
C LEU A 80 -6.59 35.41 -13.19
N ASP A 81 -7.08 36.35 -13.99
CA ASP A 81 -8.48 36.75 -13.99
C ASP A 81 -9.33 35.64 -14.64
N ASN A 82 -9.34 34.47 -14.02
CA ASN A 82 -10.17 33.34 -14.41
C ASN A 82 -11.62 33.51 -13.91
N HIS A 83 -12.01 34.74 -13.54
CA HIS A 83 -13.39 35.07 -13.26
C HIS A 83 -14.04 35.48 -14.58
N TRP A 84 -14.71 34.54 -15.23
CA TRP A 84 -15.56 34.85 -16.36
C TRP A 84 -16.93 35.30 -15.81
N PRO A 85 -17.24 36.62 -15.76
CA PRO A 85 -18.55 37.08 -15.27
C PRO A 85 -19.71 36.61 -16.16
N LYS A 86 -19.39 36.18 -17.38
CA LYS A 86 -20.32 35.61 -18.36
C LYS A 86 -19.78 34.25 -18.80
N PRO A 87 -20.64 33.23 -18.94
CA PRO A 87 -20.20 31.92 -19.41
C PRO A 87 -19.52 32.05 -20.79
N LEU A 88 -18.47 31.25 -21.03
CA LEU A 88 -17.77 31.27 -22.32
C LEU A 88 -18.79 31.04 -23.45
N PRO A 89 -18.71 31.80 -24.54
CA PRO A 89 -19.58 31.58 -25.68
C PRO A 89 -19.33 30.18 -26.24
N ASN A 90 -20.31 29.30 -26.09
CA ASN A 90 -20.24 27.94 -26.61
C ASN A 90 -20.37 28.00 -28.14
N PHE A 91 -19.31 27.64 -28.86
CA PHE A 91 -19.26 27.64 -30.32
C PHE A 91 -20.28 26.68 -30.97
N GLN A 92 -20.95 25.83 -30.18
CA GLN A 92 -21.93 24.86 -30.65
C GLN A 92 -23.38 25.17 -30.28
N GLN A 93 -23.68 26.36 -29.74
CA GLN A 93 -25.06 26.71 -29.43
C GLN A 93 -25.48 27.99 -30.16
N LYS A 94 -26.33 27.79 -31.19
CA LYS A 94 -27.40 28.73 -31.54
C LYS A 94 -28.34 28.89 -30.33
N VAL A 95 -27.89 29.55 -29.27
CA VAL A 95 -28.77 30.00 -28.18
C VAL A 95 -29.18 31.43 -28.52
N GLY A 96 -30.49 31.62 -28.67
CA GLY A 96 -31.08 32.91 -28.98
C GLY A 96 -30.59 33.97 -28.00
N LEU A 97 -30.36 35.17 -28.53
CA LEU A 97 -29.98 36.38 -27.82
C LEU A 97 -30.72 36.45 -26.48
N PHE A 98 -30.02 36.13 -25.38
CA PHE A 98 -30.54 36.41 -24.05
C PHE A 98 -30.55 37.92 -23.92
N TYR A 99 -31.76 38.48 -24.03
CA TYR A 99 -32.06 39.88 -23.80
C TYR A 99 -31.42 40.31 -22.47
N ASP A 100 -30.81 41.50 -22.49
CA ASP A 100 -30.29 42.18 -21.30
C ASP A 100 -31.31 42.10 -20.16
N ALA A 101 -30.82 41.90 -18.92
CA ALA A 101 -31.65 41.72 -17.73
C ALA A 101 -32.65 42.88 -17.51
N VAL A 102 -32.29 44.07 -18.02
CA VAL A 102 -33.15 45.26 -18.06
C VAL A 102 -34.41 45.02 -18.92
N SER A 103 -34.26 44.36 -20.06
CA SER A 103 -35.35 44.04 -20.99
C SER A 103 -36.25 42.91 -20.49
N LEU A 104 -35.70 42.02 -19.64
CA LEU A 104 -36.46 40.93 -19.02
C LEU A 104 -37.38 41.46 -17.91
N HIS A 105 -36.94 42.45 -17.13
CA HIS A 105 -37.77 43.10 -16.12
C HIS A 105 -39.03 43.74 -16.71
N SER A 106 -38.94 44.42 -17.85
CA SER A 106 -40.09 45.05 -18.53
C SER A 106 -41.14 44.02 -19.00
N ARG A 107 -40.71 42.79 -19.35
CA ARG A 107 -41.60 41.72 -19.82
C ARG A 107 -42.28 40.97 -18.68
N VAL A 108 -41.64 40.90 -17.51
CA VAL A 108 -42.22 40.26 -16.31
C VAL A 108 -43.36 41.12 -15.76
N THR A 109 -43.22 42.45 -15.74
CA THR A 109 -44.29 43.37 -15.29
C THR A 109 -45.53 43.31 -16.19
N ALA A 110 -45.37 42.98 -17.47
CA ALA A 110 -46.48 42.82 -18.42
C ALA A 110 -47.20 41.46 -18.31
N ARG A 111 -46.62 40.49 -17.59
CA ARG A 111 -47.15 39.12 -17.45
C ARG A 111 -47.69 38.79 -16.07
N SER A 112 -47.46 39.64 -15.07
CA SER A 112 -48.08 39.54 -13.75
C SER A 112 -49.52 40.08 -13.76
N ALA A 113 -50.37 39.50 -14.61
CA ALA A 113 -51.79 39.34 -14.31
C ALA A 113 -51.93 37.97 -13.60
N PRO A 114 -52.68 37.86 -12.50
CA PRO A 114 -52.69 36.65 -11.71
C PRO A 114 -53.52 35.59 -12.44
N ASP A 115 -52.94 34.42 -12.68
CA ASP A 115 -53.75 33.24 -12.92
C ASP A 115 -53.21 32.09 -12.07
N ASP A 116 -54.10 31.60 -11.22
CA ASP A 116 -53.91 30.57 -10.23
C ASP A 116 -53.66 29.21 -10.90
N SER A 117 -52.55 28.54 -10.57
CA SER A 117 -52.49 27.06 -10.37
C SER A 117 -51.05 26.53 -10.23
N SER A 118 -50.61 26.54 -8.97
CA SER A 118 -49.87 25.52 -8.22
C SER A 118 -49.32 24.24 -8.89
N HIS A 119 -48.07 23.93 -8.50
CA HIS A 119 -47.41 22.62 -8.38
C HIS A 119 -46.88 21.89 -9.64
N SER A 120 -45.66 22.25 -10.06
CA SER A 120 -44.76 21.29 -10.72
C SER A 120 -43.97 20.52 -9.66
N SER A 121 -44.38 19.27 -9.42
CA SER A 121 -43.75 18.32 -8.50
C SER A 121 -42.45 17.78 -9.11
N TYR A 122 -41.30 18.18 -8.56
CA TYR A 122 -39.96 17.71 -8.97
C TYR A 122 -39.60 16.33 -8.38
N HIS A 123 -40.51 15.36 -8.42
CA HIS A 123 -40.26 14.05 -7.80
C HIS A 123 -39.25 13.16 -8.55
N ASN A 124 -38.81 13.57 -9.74
CA ASN A 124 -38.07 12.75 -10.69
C ASN A 124 -36.63 13.26 -10.93
N VAL A 125 -36.23 14.36 -10.29
CA VAL A 125 -34.88 14.91 -10.43
C VAL A 125 -33.96 14.22 -9.42
N LYS A 126 -33.27 13.17 -9.86
CA LYS A 126 -32.32 12.44 -9.03
C LYS A 126 -31.03 13.23 -8.88
N CYS A 127 -30.77 13.70 -7.67
CA CYS A 127 -29.52 14.38 -7.32
C CYS A 127 -28.37 13.37 -7.24
N TYR A 128 -27.30 13.61 -8.00
CA TYR A 128 -26.11 12.75 -8.08
C TYR A 128 -25.43 12.51 -6.71
N ALA A 129 -25.52 13.50 -5.80
CA ALA A 129 -25.02 13.36 -4.43
C ALA A 129 -25.87 12.39 -3.59
N CYS A 130 -27.19 12.34 -3.83
CA CYS A 130 -28.10 11.43 -3.13
C CYS A 130 -27.98 9.98 -3.66
N GLU A 131 -27.72 9.81 -4.96
CA GLU A 131 -27.50 8.49 -5.57
C GLU A 131 -26.20 7.83 -5.09
N LEU A 132 -25.11 8.59 -4.93
CA LEU A 132 -23.87 8.08 -4.36
C LEU A 132 -24.06 7.60 -2.91
N LYS A 133 -24.84 8.34 -2.11
CA LYS A 133 -25.11 8.00 -0.71
C LYS A 133 -25.95 6.74 -0.59
N LYS A 134 -26.93 6.54 -1.50
CA LYS A 134 -27.74 5.32 -1.58
C LYS A 134 -26.90 4.09 -1.96
N ARG A 135 -26.00 4.20 -2.96
CA ARG A 135 -25.09 3.10 -3.34
C ARG A 135 -24.15 2.69 -2.20
N ASN A 136 -23.62 3.66 -1.44
CA ASN A 136 -22.76 3.37 -0.30
C ASN A 136 -23.52 2.73 0.88
N TYR A 137 -24.80 3.03 1.04
CA TYR A 137 -25.66 2.39 2.04
C TYR A 137 -26.02 0.94 1.65
N GLU A 138 -26.38 0.70 0.39
CA GLU A 138 -26.66 -0.66 -0.14
C GLU A 138 -25.42 -1.57 -0.06
N PHE A 139 -24.23 -1.05 -0.37
CA PHE A 139 -22.98 -1.79 -0.21
C PHE A 139 -22.67 -2.16 1.25
N LYS A 140 -23.00 -1.26 2.20
CA LYS A 140 -22.85 -1.55 3.64
C LYS A 140 -23.84 -2.58 4.17
N MET A 141 -25.05 -2.65 3.61
CA MET A 141 -26.09 -3.59 4.01
C MET A 141 -25.85 -5.01 3.48
N LEU A 142 -25.12 -5.16 2.37
CA LEU A 142 -24.73 -6.46 1.81
C LEU A 142 -23.41 -7.03 2.38
N GLY A 143 -22.68 -6.24 3.16
CA GLY A 143 -21.37 -6.60 3.73
C GLY A 143 -21.39 -7.23 5.14
N SER A 144 -22.57 -7.45 5.73
CA SER A 144 -22.71 -8.04 7.08
C SER A 144 -23.01 -9.55 7.05
N GLY A 145 -22.47 -10.28 6.06
CA GLY A 145 -22.35 -11.74 6.09
C GLY A 145 -20.96 -12.12 6.54
N SER A 146 -20.84 -12.74 7.71
CA SER A 146 -19.59 -13.22 8.28
C SER A 146 -18.86 -14.18 7.33
N PRO A 147 -17.54 -14.00 7.06
CA PRO A 147 -16.73 -15.08 6.52
C PRO A 147 -16.57 -16.11 7.64
N GLN A 148 -17.25 -17.24 7.52
CA GLN A 148 -16.93 -18.43 8.32
C GLN A 148 -15.46 -18.80 8.03
N GLU A 149 -14.60 -18.59 9.03
CA GLU A 149 -13.25 -19.11 9.06
C GLU A 149 -13.31 -20.64 8.96
N SER A 150 -12.92 -21.19 7.81
CA SER A 150 -12.38 -22.55 7.77
C SER A 150 -11.07 -22.49 7.01
N LEU A 151 -9.99 -22.43 7.77
CA LEU A 151 -8.64 -22.63 7.24
C LEU A 151 -8.49 -24.13 6.85
N PRO A 152 -7.84 -24.44 5.72
CA PRO A 152 -7.53 -25.82 5.39
C PRO A 152 -6.44 -26.35 6.34
N SER A 153 -6.76 -27.42 7.07
CA SER A 153 -5.80 -28.21 7.85
C SER A 153 -4.77 -28.82 6.91
N ILE A 154 -3.50 -28.47 7.10
CA ILE A 154 -2.37 -29.18 6.50
C ILE A 154 -1.71 -29.97 7.63
N PHE A 155 -2.23 -31.17 7.85
CA PHE A 155 -1.55 -32.39 8.31
C PHE A 155 -2.39 -33.57 7.83
#